data_AF-A0A067RKL5-F1
#
_entry.id   AF-A0A067RKL5-F1
#
_cell.length_a   1.000
_cell.length_b   1.000
_cell.length_c   1.000
_cell.angle_alpha   90.00
_cell.angle_beta   90.00
_cell.angle_gamma   90.00
#
_symmetry.space_group_name_H-M   'P 1'
#
loop_
_entity.id
_entity.type
_entity.pdbx_description
1 polymer ?
#
loop_
_entity_poly.entity_id
_entity_poly.type
_entity_poly.pdbx_seq_one_letter_code
_entity_poly.pdbx_strand_id
1 'polypeptide(L)'
;IWKHTYSGSPFVRLAGIFGASAVVLGAYGAHALYPIEGREELKKIYETANRYHFLHSLALLGVPFCRWPRTASFHGSFLVLGMVLFCGTCYYHALTGNSELRWLTPCGGTFLIVGWLAMVL
;
A
#
# COMPACT_ATOMS: atom_id res chain seq x y z
N ILE A 1 -29.06 -9.86 -9.01
CA ILE A 1 -27.64 -10.29 -9.07
C ILE A 1 -26.66 -9.14 -8.77
N TRP A 2 -26.95 -7.88 -9.14
CA TRP A 2 -26.06 -6.72 -8.89
C TRP A 2 -26.19 -6.01 -7.53
N LYS A 3 -27.20 -6.34 -6.70
CA LYS A 3 -27.49 -5.57 -5.47
C LYS A 3 -26.61 -5.92 -4.25
N HIS A 4 -25.84 -7.00 -4.30
CA HIS A 4 -25.06 -7.46 -3.13
C HIS A 4 -23.57 -7.04 -3.13
N THR A 5 -23.04 -6.49 -4.23
CA THR A 5 -21.61 -6.22 -4.36
C THR A 5 -21.21 -4.82 -3.86
N TYR A 6 -22.16 -3.89 -3.71
CA TYR A 6 -21.86 -2.47 -3.43
C TYR A 6 -22.02 -2.08 -1.95
N SER A 7 -22.78 -2.83 -1.16
CA SER A 7 -23.04 -2.48 0.24
C SER A 7 -21.95 -3.03 1.16
N GLY A 8 -20.91 -2.24 1.41
CA GLY A 8 -19.99 -2.47 2.53
C GLY A 8 -18.90 -3.52 2.31
N SER A 9 -18.34 -3.62 1.09
CA SER A 9 -17.19 -4.49 0.85
C SER A 9 -16.05 -4.12 1.83
N PRO A 10 -15.48 -5.09 2.58
CA PRO A 10 -14.43 -4.84 3.56
C PRO A 10 -13.21 -4.16 2.92
N PHE A 11 -13.00 -4.36 1.62
CA PHE A 11 -11.93 -3.73 0.85
C PHE A 11 -12.10 -2.22 0.70
N VAL A 12 -13.33 -1.71 0.58
CA VAL A 12 -13.57 -0.25 0.52
C VAL A 12 -13.23 0.40 1.86
N ARG A 13 -13.58 -0.27 2.97
CA ARG A 13 -13.23 0.20 4.32
C ARG A 13 -11.72 0.19 4.54
N LEU A 14 -11.05 -0.90 4.16
CA LEU A 14 -9.60 -1.00 4.24
C LEU A 14 -8.92 0.05 3.36
N ALA A 15 -9.41 0.27 2.13
CA ALA A 15 -8.90 1.31 1.24
C ALA A 15 -9.03 2.71 1.83
N GLY A 16 -10.13 2.99 2.54
CA GLY A 16 -10.29 4.23 3.30
C GLY A 16 -9.26 4.38 4.43
N ILE A 17 -9.00 3.31 5.19
CA ILE A 17 -8.01 3.30 6.27
C ILE A 17 -6.58 3.49 5.72
N PHE A 18 -6.20 2.71 4.71
CA PHE A 18 -4.88 2.81 4.08
C PHE A 18 -4.70 4.16 3.37
N GLY A 19 -5.73 4.65 2.66
CA GLY A 19 -5.72 5.97 2.03
C GLY A 19 -5.55 7.10 3.05
N ALA A 20 -6.31 7.08 4.15
CA ALA A 20 -6.15 8.06 5.22
C ALA A 20 -4.74 7.99 5.84
N SER A 21 -4.23 6.79 6.06
CA SER A 21 -2.88 6.57 6.59
C SER A 21 -1.80 7.11 5.64
N ALA A 22 -1.98 6.91 4.33
CA ALA A 22 -1.09 7.45 3.30
C ALA A 22 -1.15 8.99 3.23
N VAL A 23 -2.30 9.62 3.47
CA VAL A 23 -2.39 11.09 3.59
C VAL A 23 -1.60 11.57 4.81
N VAL A 24 -1.80 10.96 5.98
CA VAL A 24 -1.10 11.33 7.22
C VAL A 24 0.41 11.19 7.06
N LEU A 25 0.86 10.05 6.54
CA LEU A 25 2.28 9.79 6.29
C LEU A 25 2.84 10.71 5.20
N GLY A 26 2.09 10.97 4.12
CA GLY A 26 2.50 11.92 3.10
C GLY A 26 2.67 13.34 3.64
N ALA A 27 1.73 13.82 4.45
CA ALA A 27 1.82 15.11 5.12
C ALA A 27 3.04 15.17 6.07
N TYR A 28 3.26 14.10 6.84
CA TYR A 28 4.43 13.96 7.70
C TYR A 28 5.74 14.00 6.90
N GLY A 29 5.86 13.24 5.80
CA GLY A 29 7.04 13.26 4.94
C GLY A 29 7.32 14.64 4.32
N ALA A 30 6.27 15.37 3.93
CA ALA A 30 6.41 16.68 3.32
C ALA A 30 6.84 17.78 4.32
N HIS A 31 6.42 17.69 5.59
CA HIS A 31 6.63 18.75 6.58
C HIS A 31 7.69 18.41 7.64
N ALA A 32 7.80 17.13 8.05
CA ALA A 32 8.71 16.69 9.11
C ALA A 32 10.07 16.20 8.59
N LEU A 33 10.14 15.71 7.34
CA LEU A 33 11.41 15.34 6.70
C LEU A 33 11.97 16.53 5.89
N TYR A 34 12.47 17.55 6.59
CA TYR A 34 13.38 18.51 5.96
C TYR A 34 14.67 17.79 5.52
N PRO A 35 15.35 18.26 4.45
CA PRO A 35 16.60 17.65 4.02
C PRO A 35 17.64 17.83 5.12
N ILE A 36 17.88 16.75 5.87
CA ILE A 36 19.03 16.65 6.75
C ILE A 36 20.19 16.23 5.85
N GLU A 37 21.23 17.05 5.77
CA GLU A 37 22.43 16.75 4.97
C GLU A 37 22.88 15.29 5.24
N GLY A 38 23.09 14.53 4.17
CA GLY A 38 23.45 13.11 4.23
C GLY A 38 22.30 12.10 4.32
N ARG A 39 21.02 12.53 4.32
CA ARG A 39 19.84 11.62 4.37
C ARG A 39 18.90 11.68 3.16
N GLU A 40 19.36 12.19 2.03
CA GLU A 40 18.58 12.28 0.78
C GLU A 40 18.04 10.92 0.30
N GLU A 41 18.84 9.87 0.38
CA GLU A 41 18.42 8.52 -0.03
C GLU A 41 17.25 8.00 0.83
N LEU A 42 17.28 8.23 2.14
CA LEU A 42 16.19 7.84 3.04
C LEU A 42 14.90 8.61 2.73
N LYS A 43 15.02 9.89 2.36
CA LYS A 43 13.88 10.70 1.91
C LYS A 43 13.27 10.13 0.62
N LYS A 44 14.08 9.79 -0.39
CA LYS A 44 13.59 9.15 -1.63
C LYS A 44 12.87 7.83 -1.35
N ILE A 45 13.38 7.04 -0.41
CA ILE A 45 12.73 5.78 0.01
C ILE A 45 11.38 6.08 0.69
N TYR A 46 11.32 7.09 1.56
CA TYR A 46 10.07 7.53 2.19
C TYR A 46 9.01 7.94 1.16
N GLU A 47 9.39 8.80 0.22
CA GLU A 47 8.50 9.30 -0.83
C GLU A 47 8.02 8.17 -1.74
N THR A 48 8.90 7.22 -2.05
CA THR A 48 8.54 6.01 -2.81
C THR A 48 7.54 5.16 -2.04
N ALA A 49 7.79 4.91 -0.75
CA ALA A 49 6.87 4.17 0.11
C ALA A 49 5.49 4.83 0.14
N ASN A 50 5.44 6.16 0.29
CA ASN A 50 4.18 6.89 0.31
C ASN A 50 3.43 6.87 -1.02
N ARG A 51 4.14 7.03 -2.13
CA ARG A 51 3.54 6.94 -3.46
C ARG A 51 2.91 5.57 -3.69
N TYR A 52 3.62 4.49 -3.35
CA TYR A 52 3.08 3.14 -3.46
C TYR A 52 1.90 2.92 -2.50
N HIS A 53 2.01 3.37 -1.25
CA HIS A 53 0.93 3.26 -0.26
C HIS A 53 -0.36 3.92 -0.79
N PHE A 54 -0.27 5.12 -1.35
CA PHE A 54 -1.42 5.83 -1.91
C PHE A 54 -2.00 5.13 -3.15
N LEU A 55 -1.14 4.76 -4.11
CA LEU A 55 -1.57 4.12 -5.36
C LEU A 55 -2.28 2.77 -5.11
N HIS A 56 -1.74 1.94 -4.22
CA HIS A 56 -2.34 0.64 -3.90
C HIS A 56 -3.58 0.77 -3.03
N SER A 57 -3.71 1.83 -2.21
CA SER A 57 -4.96 2.15 -1.52
C SER A 57 -6.08 2.47 -2.51
N LEU A 58 -5.77 3.25 -3.56
CA LEU A 58 -6.72 3.53 -4.64
C LEU A 58 -7.04 2.27 -5.46
N ALA A 59 -6.04 1.42 -5.73
CA ALA A 59 -6.27 0.14 -6.38
C ALA A 59 -7.22 -0.76 -5.57
N LEU A 60 -7.14 -0.73 -4.23
CA LEU A 60 -8.01 -1.47 -3.34
C LEU A 60 -9.49 -1.02 -3.42
N LEU A 61 -9.76 0.25 -3.75
CA LEU A 61 -11.11 0.72 -4.08
C LEU A 61 -11.65 0.10 -5.38
N GLY A 62 -10.76 -0.34 -6.27
CA GLY A 62 -11.10 -1.03 -7.53
C GLY A 62 -11.53 -2.48 -7.34
N VAL A 63 -11.15 -3.14 -6.24
CA VAL A 63 -11.39 -4.58 -6.01
C VAL A 63 -12.87 -4.99 -6.08
N PRO A 64 -13.85 -4.25 -5.52
CA PRO A 64 -15.26 -4.59 -5.64
C PRO A 64 -15.80 -4.59 -7.07
N PHE A 65 -15.11 -3.94 -8.01
CA PHE A 65 -15.50 -3.87 -9.42
C PHE A 65 -14.93 -5.03 -10.26
N CYS A 66 -14.07 -5.88 -9.68
CA CYS A 66 -13.57 -7.08 -10.37
C CYS A 66 -14.72 -8.07 -10.65
N ARG A 67 -14.64 -8.73 -11.81
CA ARG A 67 -15.72 -9.54 -12.39
C ARG A 67 -16.06 -10.80 -11.58
N TRP A 68 -15.12 -11.29 -10.78
CA TRP A 68 -15.29 -12.48 -9.94
C TRP A 68 -15.35 -12.17 -8.43
N PRO A 69 -16.56 -12.16 -7.82
CA PRO A 69 -16.71 -11.84 -6.41
C PRO A 69 -16.15 -12.91 -5.46
N ARG A 70 -15.97 -14.17 -5.91
CA ARG A 70 -15.36 -15.22 -5.07
C ARG A 70 -13.85 -15.05 -4.92
N THR A 71 -13.17 -14.48 -5.90
CA THR A 71 -11.72 -14.20 -5.86
C THR A 71 -11.41 -12.77 -5.44
N ALA A 72 -12.39 -11.86 -5.40
CA ALA A 72 -12.22 -10.51 -4.85
C ALA A 72 -11.59 -10.51 -3.44
N SER A 73 -11.92 -11.50 -2.60
CA SER A 73 -11.28 -11.68 -1.28
C SER A 73 -9.79 -11.99 -1.35
N PHE A 74 -9.39 -12.77 -2.35
CA PHE A 74 -7.99 -13.13 -2.62
C PHE A 74 -7.23 -11.91 -3.17
N HIS A 75 -7.83 -11.17 -4.12
CA HIS A 75 -7.21 -10.00 -4.77
C HIS A 75 -6.88 -8.90 -3.76
N GLY A 76 -7.87 -8.52 -2.94
CA GLY A 76 -7.70 -7.47 -1.94
C GLY A 76 -6.74 -7.86 -0.82
N SER A 77 -6.69 -9.13 -0.44
CA SER A 77 -5.77 -9.61 0.61
C SER A 77 -4.30 -9.47 0.19
N PHE A 78 -3.95 -9.75 -1.07
CA PHE A 78 -2.59 -9.56 -1.56
C PHE A 78 -2.18 -8.10 -1.67
N LEU A 79 -3.09 -7.23 -2.11
CA LEU A 79 -2.82 -5.79 -2.12
C LEU A 79 -2.60 -5.26 -0.71
N VAL A 80 -3.43 -5.66 0.26
CA VAL A 80 -3.28 -5.26 1.67
C VAL A 80 -1.97 -5.77 2.26
N LEU A 81 -1.69 -7.07 2.12
CA LEU A 81 -0.47 -7.68 2.65
C LEU A 81 0.79 -7.09 1.99
N GLY A 82 0.75 -6.91 0.68
CA GLY A 82 1.82 -6.28 -0.09
C GLY A 82 2.06 -4.84 0.32
N MET A 83 1.02 -4.04 0.57
CA MET A 83 1.16 -2.67 1.08
C MET A 83 1.82 -2.64 2.45
N VAL A 84 1.36 -3.47 3.40
CA VAL A 84 1.91 -3.50 4.76
C VAL A 84 3.37 -3.91 4.72
N LEU A 85 3.72 -4.97 4.00
CA LEU A 85 5.09 -5.47 3.92
C LEU A 85 6.01 -4.52 3.15
N PHE A 86 5.60 -4.06 1.96
CA PHE A 86 6.42 -3.16 1.14
C PHE A 86 6.51 -1.75 1.74
N CYS A 87 5.37 -1.08 1.91
CA CYS A 87 5.35 0.31 2.36
C CYS A 87 5.77 0.42 3.83
N GLY A 88 5.31 -0.48 4.69
CA GLY A 88 5.67 -0.47 6.11
C GLY A 88 7.16 -0.64 6.36
N THR A 89 7.82 -1.56 5.64
CA THR A 89 9.28 -1.78 5.79
C THR A 89 10.08 -0.62 5.19
N CYS A 90 9.65 -0.05 4.06
CA CYS A 90 10.27 1.15 3.51
C CYS A 90 10.12 2.37 4.43
N TYR A 91 8.94 2.57 5.04
CA TYR A 91 8.75 3.64 6.03
C TYR A 91 9.62 3.44 7.26
N TYR A 92 9.69 2.22 7.79
CA TYR A 92 10.57 1.90 8.91
C TYR A 92 12.02 2.23 8.59
N HIS A 93 12.52 1.76 7.43
CA HIS A 93 13.88 2.01 7.00
C HIS A 93 14.15 3.51 6.79
N ALA A 94 13.22 4.24 6.18
CA ALA A 94 13.36 5.67 5.93
C ALA A 94 13.39 6.49 7.23
N LEU A 95 12.64 6.10 8.26
CA LEU A 95 12.57 6.81 9.53
C LEU A 95 13.73 6.46 10.48
N THR A 96 14.11 5.18 10.56
CA THR A 96 15.15 4.72 11.50
C THR A 96 16.55 4.66 10.88
N GLY A 97 16.65 4.63 9.55
CA GLY A 97 17.90 4.33 8.84
C GLY A 97 18.33 2.86 8.95
N ASN A 98 17.63 2.02 9.74
CA ASN A 98 18.00 0.62 9.94
C ASN A 98 17.53 -0.24 8.75
N SER A 99 18.47 -0.98 8.16
CA SER A 99 18.26 -1.81 6.99
C SER A 99 17.84 -3.25 7.24
N GLU A 100 17.74 -3.68 8.50
CA GLU A 100 17.47 -5.08 8.87
C GLU A 100 16.19 -5.64 8.26
N LEU A 101 15.14 -4.81 8.11
CA LEU A 101 13.86 -5.23 7.55
C LEU A 101 13.77 -5.10 6.02
N ARG A 102 14.84 -4.64 5.33
CA ARG A 102 14.79 -4.44 3.87
C ARG A 102 14.59 -5.73 3.08
N TRP A 103 14.95 -6.90 3.63
CA TRP A 103 14.75 -8.18 2.97
C TRP A 103 13.26 -8.57 2.80
N LEU A 104 12.36 -7.98 3.59
CA LEU A 104 10.91 -8.18 3.46
C LEU A 104 10.30 -7.36 2.31
N THR A 105 10.93 -6.25 1.92
CA THR A 105 10.49 -5.38 0.82
C THR A 105 10.23 -6.15 -0.49
N PRO A 106 11.14 -7.00 -1.01
CA PRO A 106 10.88 -7.76 -2.23
C PRO A 106 9.70 -8.73 -2.10
N CYS A 107 9.50 -9.36 -0.92
CA CYS A 107 8.33 -10.19 -0.68
C CYS A 107 7.02 -9.38 -0.76
N GLY A 108 7.02 -8.18 -0.17
CA GLY A 108 5.90 -7.24 -0.28
C GLY A 108 5.61 -6.84 -1.73
N GLY A 109 6.67 -6.54 -2.51
CA GLY A 109 6.56 -6.25 -3.94
C GLY A 109 5.93 -7.40 -4.74
N THR A 110 6.32 -8.65 -4.47
CA THR A 110 5.72 -9.83 -5.09
C THR A 110 4.22 -9.93 -4.80
N PHE A 111 3.80 -9.69 -3.56
CA PHE A 111 2.38 -9.68 -3.21
C PHE A 111 1.61 -8.55 -3.92
N LEU A 112 2.21 -7.37 -4.07
CA LEU A 112 1.60 -6.28 -4.84
C LEU A 112 1.41 -6.67 -6.31
N ILE A 113 2.42 -7.30 -6.94
CA ILE A 113 2.33 -7.78 -8.33
C ILE A 113 1.22 -8.83 -8.46
N VAL A 114 1.20 -9.84 -7.58
CA VAL A 114 0.17 -10.88 -7.59
C VAL A 114 -1.22 -10.28 -7.36
N GLY A 115 -1.36 -9.30 -6.46
CA GLY A 115 -2.62 -8.60 -6.22
C GLY A 115 -3.14 -7.90 -7.47
N TRP A 116 -2.29 -7.18 -8.20
CA TRP A 116 -2.64 -6.55 -9.47
C TRP A 116 -2.99 -7.56 -10.57
N LEU A 117 -2.20 -8.62 -10.73
CA LEU A 117 -2.48 -9.68 -11.71
C LEU A 117 -3.80 -10.38 -11.39
N ALA A 118 -4.09 -10.60 -10.11
CA ALA A 118 -5.33 -11.23 -9.71
C ALA A 118 -6.55 -10.36 -10.07
N MET A 119 -6.46 -9.03 -10.03
CA MET A 119 -7.55 -8.14 -10.47
C MET A 119 -7.92 -8.29 -11.96
N VAL A 120 -7.06 -8.88 -12.80
CA VAL A 120 -7.34 -9.16 -14.21
C VAL A 120 -8.33 -10.33 -14.39
N LEU A 121 -8.39 -11.25 -13.40
CA LEU A 121 -9.23 -12.45 -13.41
C LEU A 121 -10.67 -12.14 -12.95
#